data_AF-A0A2E9SZT6-F1
#
_entry.id   AF-A0A2E9SZT6-F1
#
_cell.length_a   1.000
_cell.length_b   1.000
_cell.length_c   1.000
_cell.angle_alpha   90.00
_cell.angle_beta   90.00
_cell.angle_gamma   90.00
#
_symmetry.space_group_name_H-M   'P 1'
#
loop_
_entity.id
_entity.type
_entity.pdbx_description
1 polymer ?
#
loop_
_entity_poly.entity_id
_entity_poly.type
_entity_poly.pdbx_seq_one_letter_code
_entity_poly.pdbx_strand_id
1 'polypeptide(L)' 'EKVEEQHRRSENAPREYQHEEAEHIGGETPEGATVTHRAEPKVGRNEPCPCGSGNKFKQCCGKLK' A
#
# COMPACT_ATOMS: atom_id res chain seq x y z
N GLU A 1 17.01 -35.79 -11.12
CA GLU A 1 17.52 -35.38 -12.45
C GLU A 1 16.66 -34.33 -13.16
N LYS A 2 15.63 -34.65 -13.97
CA LYS A 2 14.89 -33.62 -14.75
C LYS A 2 14.18 -32.56 -13.91
N VAL A 3 13.62 -32.95 -12.77
CA VAL A 3 12.91 -32.04 -11.84
C VAL A 3 13.90 -31.12 -11.13
N GLU A 4 15.07 -31.61 -10.77
CA GLU A 4 16.12 -30.82 -10.11
C GLU A 4 16.79 -29.85 -11.07
N GLU A 5 16.99 -30.25 -12.33
CA GLU A 5 17.47 -29.37 -13.38
C GLU A 5 16.49 -28.21 -13.64
N GLN A 6 15.18 -28.50 -13.60
CA GLN A 6 14.14 -27.48 -13.72
C GLN A 6 14.16 -26.50 -12.53
N HIS A 7 14.34 -27.01 -11.30
CA HIS A 7 14.45 -26.16 -10.10
C HIS A 7 15.69 -25.26 -10.19
N ARG A 8 16.86 -25.82 -10.51
CA ARG A 8 18.12 -25.07 -10.70
C ARG A 8 17.99 -24.00 -11.78
N ARG A 9 17.31 -24.31 -12.89
CA ARG A 9 17.04 -23.35 -13.98
C ARG A 9 16.11 -22.23 -13.54
N SER A 10 15.12 -22.52 -12.70
CA SER A 10 14.18 -21.51 -12.18
C SER A 10 14.81 -20.59 -11.14
N GLU A 11 15.74 -21.10 -10.33
CA GLU A 11 16.46 -20.32 -9.32
C GLU A 11 17.57 -19.45 -9.93
N ASN A 12 18.20 -19.90 -11.02
CA ASN A 12 19.28 -19.17 -11.69
C ASN A 12 18.78 -18.22 -12.79
N ALA A 13 17.48 -18.25 -13.12
CA ALA A 13 16.89 -17.30 -14.04
C ALA A 13 16.79 -15.91 -13.38
N PRO A 14 17.22 -14.83 -14.06
CA PRO A 14 17.07 -13.48 -13.53
C PRO A 14 15.58 -13.18 -13.37
N ARG A 15 15.14 -12.88 -12.14
CA ARG A 15 13.77 -12.43 -11.90
C ARG A 15 13.67 -11.00 -12.38
N GLU A 16 13.01 -10.81 -13.51
CA GLU A 16 12.71 -9.49 -14.04
C GLU A 16 11.69 -8.81 -13.10
N TYR A 17 12.18 -7.91 -12.25
CA TYR A 17 11.32 -7.09 -11.42
C TYR A 17 10.77 -5.96 -12.28
N GLN A 18 9.63 -6.21 -12.92
CA GLN A 18 8.86 -5.17 -13.60
C GLN A 18 8.17 -4.29 -12.56
N HIS A 19 8.96 -3.48 -11.87
CA HIS A 19 8.50 -2.17 -11.44
C HIS A 19 8.92 -1.21 -12.56
N GLU A 20 8.19 -1.29 -13.67
CA GLU A 20 8.14 -0.18 -14.62
C GLU A 20 7.83 1.06 -13.80
N GLU A 21 8.68 2.06 -13.97
CA GLU A 21 8.89 3.20 -13.07
C GLU A 21 7.63 3.55 -12.28
N ALA A 22 7.71 3.44 -10.95
CA ALA A 22 6.81 4.20 -10.12
C ALA A 22 7.16 5.67 -10.39
N GLU A 23 6.61 6.21 -11.46
CA GLU A 23 6.44 7.63 -11.68
C GLU A 23 5.80 8.12 -10.38
N HIS A 24 6.67 8.76 -9.63
CA HIS A 24 6.53 9.15 -8.25
C HIS A 24 5.49 10.25 -8.23
N ILE A 25 4.19 9.89 -8.28
CA ILE A 25 3.03 10.77 -8.10
C ILE A 25 3.39 12.19 -8.54
N GLY A 26 3.79 12.30 -9.82
CA GLY A 26 4.39 13.48 -10.42
C GLY A 26 3.31 14.42 -10.92
N GLY A 27 2.44 14.83 -10.01
CA GLY A 27 1.48 15.93 -10.11
C GLY A 27 1.09 16.45 -11.50
N GLU A 28 0.04 15.87 -12.07
CA GLU A 28 -1.05 16.70 -12.60
C GLU A 28 -2.16 16.70 -11.55
N THR A 29 -2.17 17.74 -10.72
CA THR A 29 -3.43 18.10 -10.06
C THR A 29 -4.34 18.53 -11.20
N PRO A 30 -5.52 17.91 -11.41
CA PRO A 30 -6.44 18.43 -12.41
C PRO A 30 -6.70 19.88 -12.03
N GLU A 31 -6.58 20.79 -12.99
CA GLU A 31 -6.69 22.24 -12.79
C GLU A 31 -8.09 22.55 -12.22
N GLY A 32 -8.22 22.51 -10.89
CA GLY A 32 -9.52 22.55 -10.20
C GLY A 32 -9.70 21.58 -9.01
N ALA A 33 -8.84 20.57 -8.82
CA ALA A 33 -8.85 19.78 -7.58
C ALA A 33 -8.10 20.54 -6.48
N THR A 34 -8.83 21.38 -5.74
CA THR A 34 -8.36 21.84 -4.44
C THR A 34 -8.16 20.61 -3.55
N VAL A 35 -6.90 20.23 -3.30
CA VAL A 35 -6.58 19.25 -2.27
C VAL A 35 -6.99 19.86 -0.94
N THR A 36 -8.23 19.62 -0.52
CA THR A 36 -8.68 19.99 0.81
C THR A 36 -7.86 19.16 1.79
N HIS A 37 -6.79 19.75 2.30
CA HIS A 37 -6.09 19.22 3.45
C HIS A 37 -7.12 19.11 4.55
N ARG A 38 -7.51 17.87 4.88
CA ARG A 38 -8.24 17.63 6.11
C ARG A 38 -7.36 18.17 7.23
N ALA A 39 -7.88 19.17 7.95
CA ALA A 39 -7.21 19.72 9.11
C ALA A 39 -7.03 18.65 10.21
N GLU A 40 -7.82 17.57 10.15
CA GLU A 40 -7.71 16.46 11.07
C GLU A 40 -6.50 15.56 10.78
N PRO A 41 -5.79 15.12 11.83
CA PRO A 41 -4.69 14.18 11.70
C PRO A 41 -5.18 12.87 11.08
N LYS A 42 -4.40 12.32 10.14
CA LYS A 42 -4.65 10.99 9.57
C LYS A 42 -4.38 9.94 10.66
N VAL A 43 -5.45 9.40 11.25
CA VAL A 43 -5.32 8.33 12.26
C VAL A 43 -4.76 7.07 11.61
N GLY A 44 -3.64 6.59 12.14
CA GLY A 44 -3.01 5.35 11.72
C GLY A 44 -3.91 4.15 11.99
N ARG A 45 -3.86 3.14 11.10
CA ARG A 45 -4.76 1.98 11.16
C ARG A 45 -4.67 1.19 12.48
N ASN A 46 -3.52 1.23 13.16
CA ASN A 46 -3.31 0.56 14.46
C ASN A 46 -3.50 1.47 15.68
N GLU A 47 -3.70 2.77 15.50
CA GLU A 47 -3.84 3.74 16.59
C GLU A 47 -5.21 3.61 17.28
N PRO A 48 -5.34 4.10 18.53
CA PRO A 48 -6.64 4.17 19.20
C PRO A 48 -7.65 4.96 18.35
N CYS A 49 -8.86 4.41 18.24
CA CYS A 49 -9.89 5.01 17.40
C CYS A 49 -10.44 6.30 18.04
N PRO A 50 -10.51 7.42 17.30
CA PRO A 50 -10.94 8.72 17.85
C PRO A 50 -12.42 8.76 18.26
N CYS A 51 -13.22 7.72 17.93
CA CYS A 51 -14.61 7.60 18.37
C CYS A 51 -14.77 7.22 19.86
N GLY A 52 -13.68 7.04 20.60
CA GLY A 52 -13.71 6.74 22.03
C GLY A 52 -14.03 5.28 22.36
N SER A 53 -14.04 4.39 21.37
CA SER A 53 -14.35 2.96 21.60
C SER A 53 -13.23 2.16 22.28
N GLY A 54 -12.05 2.75 22.47
CA GLY A 54 -10.87 2.07 23.01
C GLY A 54 -10.23 1.03 22.07
N ASN A 55 -10.84 0.77 20.91
CA ASN A 55 -10.36 -0.19 19.92
C ASN A 55 -9.37 0.45 18.95
N LYS A 56 -8.51 -0.35 18.31
CA LYS A 56 -7.66 0.11 17.20
C LYS A 56 -8.53 0.56 16.04
N PHE A 57 -8.15 1.63 15.33
CA PHE A 57 -8.91 2.19 14.21
C PHE A 57 -9.35 1.12 13.21
N LYS A 58 -8.47 0.19 12.83
CA LYS A 58 -8.76 -0.94 11.91
C LYS A 58 -9.86 -1.90 12.35
N GLN A 59 -10.12 -1.98 13.65
CA GLN A 59 -11.15 -2.86 14.21
C GLN A 59 -12.43 -2.10 14.56
N CYS A 60 -12.44 -0.78 14.39
CA CYS A 60 -13.59 0.08 14.68
C CYS A 60 -13.99 0.86 13.41
N CYS A 61 -13.80 2.17 13.38
CA CYS A 61 -14.23 3.03 12.27
C CYS A 61 -13.51 2.73 10.95
N GLY A 62 -12.31 2.16 10.99
CA GLY A 62 -11.51 1.76 9.83
C GLY A 62 -11.62 0.28 9.47
N LYS A 63 -12.65 -0.43 9.98
CA LYS A 63 -12.88 -1.84 9.65
C LYS A 63 -13.32 -1.97 8.20
N LEU A 64 -12.50 -2.65 7.40
CA LEU A 64 -12.89 -3.09 6.07
C LEU A 64 -13.88 -4.26 6.25
N LYS A 65 -15.03 -4.19 5.56
CA LYS A 65 -15.98 -5.29 5.49
C LYS A 65 -15.43 -6.41 4.62
#